data_AF-A0A1N6THG3-F1
#
_entry.id   AF-A0A1N6THG3-F1
#
_cell.length_a   1.000
_cell.length_b   1.000
_cell.length_c   1.000
_cell.angle_alpha   90.00
_cell.angle_beta   90.00
_cell.angle_gamma   90.00
#
_symmetry.space_group_name_H-M   'P 1'
#
loop_
_entity.id
_entity.type
_entity.pdbx_description
1 polymer ?
#
loop_
_entity_poly.entity_id
_entity_poly.type
_entity_poly.pdbx_seq_one_letter_code
_entity_poly.pdbx_strand_id
1 'polypeptide(L)'
;MAFEDYTEYVSSNFELLNKRVSKPSDQKKYIDSWKSKYAAHFKSNPPEENFLWNIRVHKALKEIFTASTMYQESLIAKESRSWTSFCFLSYYSLFHGLLSCAYLLPSENINKLSEITHTKLLNIFKSNFVSAKPNIIDEGVCEAFVVFKYLREYYSYHMPPNHFLYEYEDNIKPDFVLPTYLKSCFQLSSLLSEIIESSFKKHHKKIPDRYSFYDYVREHYCKVNSREHPVTKKHLLHYVDEVRLRETFEYPAPVPFVIELEHFTDEFGLYEDAEFSRFANGDEISPSGFVYDAIC
;
A
#
# COMPACT_ATOMS: atom_id res chain seq x y z
N MET A 1 18.62 19.07 3.75
CA MET A 1 17.46 18.49 4.45
C MET A 1 16.95 17.34 3.63
N ALA A 2 16.52 16.30 4.30
CA ALA A 2 15.91 15.11 3.72
C ALA A 2 14.51 14.93 4.34
N PHE A 3 13.66 14.06 3.77
CA PHE A 3 12.34 13.81 4.35
C PHE A 3 12.40 13.27 5.79
N GLU A 4 13.49 12.59 6.14
CA GLU A 4 13.83 12.08 7.46
C GLU A 4 13.91 13.21 8.51
N ASP A 5 14.26 14.44 8.12
CA ASP A 5 14.30 15.59 9.04
C ASP A 5 12.90 16.04 9.51
N TYR A 6 11.82 15.51 8.92
CA TYR A 6 10.44 15.89 9.23
C TYR A 6 9.69 14.84 10.06
N THR A 7 10.37 13.75 10.43
CA THR A 7 9.84 12.67 11.24
C THR A 7 10.58 12.55 12.58
N GLU A 8 9.92 11.93 13.56
CA GLU A 8 10.53 11.58 14.85
C GLU A 8 11.16 10.18 14.84
N TYR A 9 10.98 9.42 13.76
CA TYR A 9 11.41 8.04 13.62
C TYR A 9 12.77 7.93 12.95
N VAL A 10 13.77 7.49 13.72
CA VAL A 10 15.17 7.39 13.26
C VAL A 10 15.37 6.29 12.22
N SER A 11 14.52 5.26 12.25
CA SER A 11 14.54 4.12 11.33
C SER A 11 13.66 4.33 10.08
N SER A 12 13.29 5.57 9.72
CA SER A 12 12.58 5.82 8.47
C SER A 12 13.55 5.98 7.30
N ASN A 13 13.24 5.36 6.16
CA ASN A 13 14.00 5.44 4.92
C ASN A 13 13.16 6.06 3.81
N PHE A 14 13.62 7.19 3.27
CA PHE A 14 12.98 7.88 2.16
C PHE A 14 13.95 8.12 0.99
N GLU A 15 14.94 7.26 0.80
CA GLU A 15 16.02 7.45 -0.18
C GLU A 15 15.50 7.76 -1.60
N LEU A 16 14.51 7.02 -2.11
CA LEU A 16 13.98 7.22 -3.45
C LEU A 16 13.18 8.52 -3.56
N LEU A 17 12.44 8.87 -2.51
CA LEU A 17 11.72 10.14 -2.46
C LEU A 17 12.68 11.34 -2.40
N ASN A 18 13.77 11.22 -1.64
CA ASN A 18 14.83 12.23 -1.53
C ASN A 18 15.57 12.42 -2.85
N LYS A 19 15.84 11.33 -3.58
CA LYS A 19 16.38 11.41 -4.95
C LYS A 19 15.43 12.15 -5.89
N ARG A 20 14.12 11.90 -5.76
CA ARG A 20 13.10 12.52 -6.63
C ARG A 20 12.86 13.99 -6.32
N VAL A 21 12.74 14.33 -5.04
CA VAL A 21 12.53 15.70 -4.54
C VAL A 21 13.76 16.10 -3.75
N SER A 22 14.83 16.48 -4.45
CA SER A 22 16.14 16.75 -3.85
C SER A 22 16.27 18.14 -3.22
N LYS A 23 15.37 19.07 -3.53
CA LYS A 23 15.41 20.45 -3.00
C LYS A 23 14.74 20.51 -1.62
N PRO A 24 15.46 20.93 -0.56
CA PRO A 24 14.91 21.05 0.79
C PRO A 24 13.63 21.90 0.90
N SER A 25 13.54 22.97 0.11
CA SER A 25 12.37 23.85 0.09
C SER A 25 11.14 23.18 -0.52
N ASP A 26 11.30 22.29 -1.49
CA ASP A 26 10.20 21.57 -2.12
C ASP A 26 9.75 20.38 -1.25
N GLN A 27 10.68 19.70 -0.58
CA GLN A 27 10.37 18.71 0.46
C GLN A 27 9.53 19.34 1.58
N LYS A 28 9.96 20.49 2.12
CA LYS A 28 9.21 21.23 3.13
C LYS A 28 7.78 21.54 2.68
N LYS A 29 7.63 22.11 1.47
CA LYS A 29 6.32 22.43 0.90
C LYS A 29 5.44 21.20 0.75
N TYR A 30 6.01 20.06 0.34
CA TYR A 30 5.29 18.80 0.22
C TYR A 30 4.76 18.34 1.58
N ILE A 31 5.62 18.31 2.61
CA ILE A 31 5.25 17.94 3.98
C ILE A 31 4.18 18.89 4.53
N ASP A 32 4.38 20.21 4.41
CA ASP A 32 3.45 21.22 4.92
C ASP A 32 2.08 21.10 4.23
N SER A 33 2.05 20.83 2.92
CA SER A 33 0.81 20.61 2.17
C SER A 33 0.02 19.41 2.71
N TRP A 34 0.68 18.27 2.94
CA TRP A 34 0.03 17.07 3.48
C TRP A 34 -0.40 17.26 4.93
N LYS A 35 0.44 17.85 5.79
CA LYS A 35 0.07 18.24 7.16
C LYS A 35 -1.18 19.11 7.17
N SER A 36 -1.28 20.09 6.27
CA SER A 36 -2.49 20.91 6.14
C SER A 36 -3.72 20.11 5.72
N LYS A 37 -3.60 19.19 4.75
CA LYS A 37 -4.73 18.33 4.30
C LYS A 37 -5.25 17.45 5.44
N TYR A 38 -4.38 16.75 6.16
CA TYR A 38 -4.78 15.88 7.26
C TYR A 38 -5.28 16.69 8.48
N ALA A 39 -4.65 17.82 8.79
CA ALA A 39 -5.13 18.72 9.84
C ALA A 39 -6.54 19.24 9.54
N ALA A 40 -6.82 19.63 8.28
CA ALA A 40 -8.15 20.03 7.86
C ALA A 40 -9.15 18.88 8.00
N HIS A 41 -8.76 17.66 7.63
CA HIS A 41 -9.58 16.47 7.79
C HIS A 41 -9.96 16.23 9.26
N PHE A 42 -8.98 16.09 10.17
CA PHE A 42 -9.25 15.79 11.59
C PHE A 42 -10.02 16.89 12.33
N LYS A 43 -9.87 18.15 11.92
CA LYS A 43 -10.64 19.27 12.49
C LYS A 43 -12.10 19.30 12.01
N SER A 44 -12.34 19.00 10.74
CA SER A 44 -13.67 19.13 10.13
C SER A 44 -14.57 17.92 10.38
N ASN A 45 -14.01 16.72 10.40
CA ASN A 45 -14.78 15.48 10.49
C ASN A 45 -15.19 15.11 11.93
N PRO A 46 -16.24 14.29 12.09
CA PRO A 46 -16.70 13.87 13.40
C PRO A 46 -15.73 12.85 14.05
N PRO A 47 -15.78 12.65 15.38
CA PRO A 47 -14.79 11.84 16.10
C PRO A 47 -14.67 10.39 15.63
N GLU A 48 -15.73 9.78 15.13
CA GLU A 48 -15.75 8.40 14.64
C GLU A 48 -14.90 8.17 13.38
N GLU A 49 -14.62 9.22 12.60
CA GLU A 49 -13.69 9.14 11.46
C GLU A 49 -12.25 8.83 11.90
N ASN A 50 -11.90 9.09 13.16
CA ASN A 50 -10.61 8.72 13.72
C ASN A 50 -10.32 7.21 13.60
N PHE A 51 -11.32 6.37 13.89
CA PHE A 51 -11.19 4.91 13.75
C PHE A 51 -10.88 4.54 12.30
N LEU A 52 -11.52 5.20 11.33
CA LEU A 52 -11.32 4.91 9.92
C LEU A 52 -9.89 5.21 9.46
N TRP A 53 -9.20 6.17 10.08
CA TRP A 53 -7.79 6.42 9.77
C TRP A 53 -6.86 5.35 10.29
N ASN A 54 -7.13 4.76 11.45
CA ASN A 54 -6.41 3.56 11.88
C ASN A 54 -6.63 2.42 10.85
N ILE A 55 -7.89 2.17 10.45
CA ILE A 55 -8.21 1.16 9.43
C ILE A 55 -7.46 1.42 8.11
N ARG A 56 -7.43 2.68 7.64
CA ARG A 56 -6.71 3.06 6.41
C ARG A 56 -5.22 2.78 6.49
N VAL A 57 -4.59 3.18 7.59
CA VAL A 57 -3.15 3.01 7.79
C VAL A 57 -2.82 1.53 7.83
N HIS A 58 -3.52 0.74 8.66
CA HIS A 58 -3.32 -0.70 8.68
C HIS A 58 -3.57 -1.36 7.31
N LYS A 59 -4.68 -1.01 6.64
CA LYS A 59 -4.99 -1.54 5.31
C LYS A 59 -3.90 -1.21 4.28
N ALA A 60 -3.40 0.03 4.29
CA ALA A 60 -2.32 0.43 3.40
C ALA A 60 -1.04 -0.40 3.64
N LEU A 61 -0.72 -0.74 4.90
CA LEU A 61 0.37 -1.67 5.21
C LEU A 61 0.09 -3.09 4.67
N LYS A 62 -1.14 -3.61 4.82
CA LYS A 62 -1.53 -4.90 4.20
C LYS A 62 -1.31 -4.88 2.68
N GLU A 63 -1.63 -3.77 2.01
CA GLU A 63 -1.43 -3.62 0.56
C GLU A 63 0.06 -3.63 0.18
N ILE A 64 0.93 -3.05 1.02
CA ILE A 64 2.39 -3.10 0.83
C ILE A 64 2.90 -4.55 0.92
N PHE A 65 2.48 -5.30 1.93
CA PHE A 65 2.88 -6.70 2.08
C PHE A 65 2.31 -7.59 0.96
N THR A 66 1.07 -7.32 0.54
CA THR A 66 0.46 -7.99 -0.62
C THR A 66 1.26 -7.71 -1.89
N ALA A 67 1.63 -6.46 -2.13
CA ALA A 67 2.46 -6.06 -3.27
C ALA A 67 3.84 -6.72 -3.24
N SER A 68 4.49 -6.76 -2.08
CA SER A 68 5.80 -7.41 -1.87
C SER A 68 5.73 -8.92 -2.16
N THR A 69 4.71 -9.60 -1.61
CA THR A 69 4.50 -11.04 -1.81
C THR A 69 4.31 -11.36 -3.30
N MET A 70 3.37 -10.66 -3.96
CA MET A 70 3.11 -10.87 -5.38
C MET A 70 4.33 -10.56 -6.26
N TYR A 71 5.14 -9.57 -5.89
CA TYR A 71 6.37 -9.27 -6.62
C TYR A 71 7.33 -10.47 -6.56
N GLN A 72 7.61 -11.00 -5.37
CA GLN A 72 8.57 -12.08 -5.21
C GLN A 72 8.06 -13.39 -5.80
N GLU A 73 6.76 -13.70 -5.65
CA GLU A 73 6.12 -14.83 -6.34
C GLU A 73 6.19 -14.68 -7.87
N SER A 74 6.12 -13.45 -8.40
CA SER A 74 6.30 -13.23 -9.84
C SER A 74 7.69 -13.64 -10.32
N LEU A 75 8.73 -13.44 -9.50
CA LEU A 75 10.09 -13.86 -9.84
C LEU A 75 10.20 -15.39 -9.90
N ILE A 76 9.57 -16.11 -8.96
CA ILE A 76 9.49 -17.58 -8.98
C ILE A 76 8.73 -18.06 -10.21
N ALA A 77 7.60 -17.42 -10.53
CA ALA A 77 6.84 -17.73 -11.73
C ALA A 77 7.68 -17.55 -13.01
N LYS A 78 8.49 -16.48 -13.07
CA LYS A 78 9.40 -16.24 -14.18
C LYS A 78 10.49 -17.31 -14.28
N GLU A 79 11.13 -17.67 -13.18
CA GLU A 79 12.14 -18.74 -13.13
C GLU A 79 11.58 -20.07 -13.65
N SER A 80 10.32 -20.36 -13.28
CA SER A 80 9.57 -21.54 -13.71
C SER A 80 9.02 -21.44 -15.14
N ARG A 81 9.26 -20.33 -15.86
CA ARG A 81 8.69 -20.02 -17.19
C ARG A 81 7.16 -19.98 -17.23
N SER A 82 6.51 -19.73 -16.10
CA SER A 82 5.07 -19.54 -15.95
C SER A 82 4.69 -18.09 -16.29
N TRP A 83 4.78 -17.73 -17.57
CA TRP A 83 4.65 -16.34 -18.04
C TRP A 83 3.29 -15.70 -17.75
N THR A 84 2.20 -16.46 -17.82
CA THR A 84 0.87 -15.97 -17.42
C THR A 84 0.85 -15.55 -15.96
N SER A 85 1.40 -16.38 -15.07
CA SER A 85 1.50 -16.07 -13.64
C SER A 85 2.45 -14.90 -13.37
N PHE A 86 3.60 -14.84 -14.06
CA PHE A 86 4.52 -13.71 -13.97
C PHE A 86 3.83 -12.38 -14.30
N CYS A 87 3.20 -12.27 -15.46
CA CYS A 87 2.54 -11.03 -15.87
C CYS A 87 1.34 -10.69 -14.98
N PHE A 88 0.59 -11.69 -14.51
CA PHE A 88 -0.51 -11.49 -13.57
C PHE A 88 -0.03 -10.91 -12.25
N LEU A 89 0.95 -11.57 -11.63
CA LEU A 89 1.48 -11.19 -10.32
C LEU A 89 2.22 -9.85 -10.37
N SER A 90 3.01 -9.59 -11.41
CA SER A 90 3.68 -8.29 -11.57
C SER A 90 2.69 -7.12 -11.72
N TYR A 91 1.59 -7.33 -12.46
CA TYR A 91 0.54 -6.32 -12.58
C TYR A 91 -0.14 -6.02 -11.24
N TYR A 92 -0.58 -7.07 -10.54
CA TYR A 92 -1.28 -6.90 -9.28
C TYR A 92 -0.36 -6.41 -8.16
N SER A 93 0.91 -6.80 -8.17
CA SER A 93 1.91 -6.23 -7.27
C SER A 93 1.98 -4.71 -7.39
N LEU A 94 2.10 -4.17 -8.61
CA LEU A 94 2.09 -2.73 -8.83
C LEU A 94 0.75 -2.11 -8.43
N PHE A 95 -0.38 -2.74 -8.78
CA PHE A 95 -1.71 -2.28 -8.37
C PHE A 95 -1.83 -2.10 -6.86
N HIS A 96 -1.38 -3.08 -6.07
CA HIS A 96 -1.41 -3.02 -4.61
C HIS A 96 -0.45 -1.94 -4.06
N GLY A 97 0.72 -1.74 -4.68
CA GLY A 97 1.60 -0.62 -4.35
C GLY A 97 0.98 0.76 -4.60
N LEU A 98 0.23 0.95 -5.70
CA LEU A 98 -0.51 2.19 -5.94
C LEU A 98 -1.68 2.35 -4.95
N LEU A 99 -2.36 1.26 -4.63
CA LEU A 99 -3.50 1.23 -3.74
C LEU A 99 -3.12 1.57 -2.30
N SER A 100 -1.94 1.18 -1.83
CA SER A 100 -1.44 1.56 -0.50
C SER A 100 -1.38 3.08 -0.33
N CYS A 101 -0.89 3.81 -1.34
CA CYS A 101 -0.89 5.27 -1.32
C CYS A 101 -2.32 5.85 -1.36
N ALA A 102 -3.21 5.25 -2.16
CA ALA A 102 -4.58 5.74 -2.33
C ALA A 102 -5.42 5.63 -1.04
N TYR A 103 -5.22 4.58 -0.23
CA TYR A 103 -5.88 4.44 1.07
C TYR A 103 -5.60 5.60 2.03
N LEU A 104 -4.46 6.25 1.88
CA LEU A 104 -4.02 7.36 2.73
C LEU A 104 -4.52 8.73 2.23
N LEU A 105 -5.30 8.79 1.14
CA LEU A 105 -5.83 10.06 0.62
C LEU A 105 -7.04 10.55 1.44
N PRO A 106 -7.00 11.77 2.01
CA PRO A 106 -8.11 12.33 2.79
C PRO A 106 -9.31 12.74 1.94
N SER A 107 -9.13 12.85 0.61
CA SER A 107 -10.19 13.13 -0.35
C SER A 107 -10.97 11.88 -0.78
N GLU A 108 -10.44 10.68 -0.53
CA GLU A 108 -11.06 9.43 -0.97
C GLU A 108 -11.89 8.82 0.15
N ASN A 109 -13.04 8.26 -0.19
CA ASN A 109 -13.89 7.52 0.75
C ASN A 109 -13.37 6.06 0.88
N ILE A 110 -13.12 5.60 2.11
CA ILE A 110 -12.51 4.30 2.39
C ILE A 110 -13.29 3.13 1.79
N ASN A 111 -14.63 3.16 1.86
CA ASN A 111 -15.50 2.10 1.36
C ASN A 111 -15.51 2.06 -0.18
N LYS A 112 -15.23 3.17 -0.85
CA LYS A 112 -15.13 3.20 -2.32
C LYS A 112 -13.78 2.71 -2.83
N LEU A 113 -12.78 2.63 -1.95
CA LEU A 113 -11.44 2.16 -2.32
C LEU A 113 -11.36 0.62 -2.39
N SER A 114 -12.14 -0.11 -1.58
CA SER A 114 -12.17 -1.58 -1.64
C SER A 114 -12.77 -2.12 -2.95
N GLU A 115 -13.56 -1.31 -3.65
CA GLU A 115 -14.19 -1.61 -4.93
C GLU A 115 -13.64 -0.74 -6.08
N ILE A 116 -12.45 -0.16 -5.90
CA ILE A 116 -11.88 0.75 -6.90
C ILE A 116 -11.55 0.02 -8.21
N THR A 117 -11.90 0.65 -9.34
CA THR A 117 -11.51 0.13 -10.65
C THR A 117 -10.04 0.48 -10.95
N HIS A 118 -9.38 -0.36 -11.74
CA HIS A 118 -7.99 -0.16 -12.16
C HIS A 118 -7.73 1.22 -12.77
N THR A 119 -8.63 1.68 -13.64
CA THR A 119 -8.53 3.01 -14.27
C THR A 119 -8.72 4.13 -13.26
N LYS A 120 -9.67 4.00 -12.33
CA LYS A 120 -9.89 5.02 -11.30
C LYS A 120 -8.69 5.13 -10.36
N LEU A 121 -8.10 4.00 -9.96
CA LEU A 121 -6.90 3.98 -9.13
C LEU A 121 -5.74 4.71 -9.82
N LEU A 122 -5.46 4.38 -11.08
CA LEU A 122 -4.38 5.01 -11.84
C LEU A 122 -4.58 6.54 -11.93
N ASN A 123 -5.80 6.99 -12.20
CA ASN A 123 -6.11 8.41 -12.31
C ASN A 123 -5.91 9.16 -10.99
N ILE A 124 -6.41 8.60 -9.87
CA ILE A 124 -6.24 9.17 -8.53
C ILE A 124 -4.77 9.22 -8.14
N PHE A 125 -4.03 8.14 -8.41
CA PHE A 125 -2.60 8.08 -8.12
C PHE A 125 -1.84 9.13 -8.93
N LYS A 126 -2.09 9.19 -10.25
CA LYS A 126 -1.45 10.15 -11.15
C LYS A 126 -1.71 11.59 -10.70
N SER A 127 -2.96 11.96 -10.39
CA SER A 127 -3.30 13.32 -10.00
C SER A 127 -2.65 13.76 -8.69
N ASN A 128 -2.47 12.84 -7.73
CA ASN A 128 -2.01 13.19 -6.38
C ASN A 128 -0.49 13.09 -6.20
N PHE A 129 0.18 12.16 -6.90
CA PHE A 129 1.58 11.81 -6.60
C PHE A 129 2.53 11.98 -7.78
N VAL A 130 2.02 11.95 -9.00
CA VAL A 130 2.83 12.10 -10.23
C VAL A 130 2.71 13.50 -10.81
N SER A 131 1.48 13.99 -11.04
CA SER A 131 1.25 15.29 -11.67
C SER A 131 1.24 16.46 -10.68
N ALA A 132 1.05 16.20 -9.38
CA ALA A 132 1.13 17.22 -8.34
C ALA A 132 2.57 17.76 -8.19
N LYS A 133 2.72 19.02 -7.75
CA LYS A 133 4.03 19.62 -7.49
C LYS A 133 4.33 19.68 -5.98
N PRO A 134 5.55 19.28 -5.54
CA PRO A 134 6.57 18.59 -6.33
C PRO A 134 6.11 17.18 -6.76
N ASN A 135 6.54 16.73 -7.94
CA ASN A 135 6.29 15.38 -8.41
C ASN A 135 7.13 14.45 -7.52
N ILE A 136 6.45 13.65 -6.69
CA ILE A 136 7.06 12.81 -5.66
C ILE A 136 7.33 11.39 -6.16
N ILE A 137 6.59 10.94 -7.19
CA ILE A 137 6.74 9.64 -7.85
C ILE A 137 6.94 9.82 -9.36
N ASP A 138 7.89 9.07 -9.91
CA ASP A 138 8.23 9.09 -11.34
C ASP A 138 7.03 8.75 -12.25
N GLU A 139 6.91 9.44 -13.39
CA GLU A 139 5.79 9.22 -14.32
C GLU A 139 5.85 7.84 -15.01
N GLY A 140 7.04 7.25 -15.12
CA GLY A 140 7.23 5.91 -15.66
C GLY A 140 6.44 4.83 -14.91
N VAL A 141 6.05 5.07 -13.64
CA VAL A 141 5.17 4.13 -12.91
C VAL A 141 3.80 3.99 -13.59
N CYS A 142 3.26 5.09 -14.14
CA CYS A 142 1.97 5.08 -14.81
C CYS A 142 2.07 4.38 -16.17
N GLU A 143 3.18 4.58 -16.89
CA GLU A 143 3.47 3.89 -18.15
C GLU A 143 3.62 2.38 -17.91
N ALA A 144 4.41 1.99 -16.91
CA ALA A 144 4.58 0.61 -16.48
C ALA A 144 3.24 -0.05 -16.10
N PHE A 145 2.37 0.67 -15.37
CA PHE A 145 1.05 0.15 -15.02
C PHE A 145 0.19 -0.18 -16.25
N VAL A 146 0.21 0.68 -17.27
CA VAL A 146 -0.52 0.45 -18.53
C VAL A 146 0.06 -0.75 -19.29
N VAL A 147 1.40 -0.82 -19.40
CA VAL A 147 2.08 -1.92 -20.07
C VAL A 147 1.85 -3.25 -19.34
N PHE A 148 1.92 -3.28 -18.00
CA PHE A 148 1.68 -4.50 -17.23
C PHE A 148 0.24 -4.97 -17.33
N LYS A 149 -0.73 -4.03 -17.39
CA LYS A 149 -2.12 -4.38 -17.67
C LYS A 149 -2.25 -5.06 -19.02
N TYR A 150 -1.65 -4.48 -20.07
CA TYR A 150 -1.62 -5.07 -21.40
C TYR A 150 -1.02 -6.47 -21.39
N LEU A 151 0.14 -6.66 -20.76
CA LEU A 151 0.78 -7.98 -20.64
C LEU A 151 -0.11 -8.96 -19.90
N ARG A 152 -0.68 -8.57 -18.76
CA ARG A 152 -1.59 -9.42 -17.97
C ARG A 152 -2.79 -9.86 -18.82
N GLU A 153 -3.46 -8.95 -19.51
CA GLU A 153 -4.62 -9.26 -20.35
C GLU A 153 -4.22 -10.14 -21.54
N TYR A 154 -3.11 -9.85 -22.19
CA TYR A 154 -2.63 -10.63 -23.32
C TYR A 154 -2.32 -12.08 -22.93
N TYR A 155 -1.49 -12.30 -21.90
CA TYR A 155 -1.13 -13.64 -21.46
C TYR A 155 -2.28 -14.40 -20.79
N SER A 156 -3.29 -13.71 -20.26
CA SER A 156 -4.46 -14.37 -19.65
C SER A 156 -5.51 -14.82 -20.68
N TYR A 157 -5.67 -14.08 -21.78
CA TYR A 157 -6.79 -14.30 -22.70
C TYR A 157 -6.37 -14.76 -24.10
N HIS A 158 -5.13 -14.52 -24.52
CA HIS A 158 -4.67 -14.82 -25.89
C HIS A 158 -3.66 -15.98 -25.95
N MET A 159 -3.23 -16.51 -24.79
CA MET A 159 -2.36 -17.69 -24.65
C MET A 159 -1.22 -17.74 -25.69
N PRO A 160 -0.26 -16.80 -25.66
CA PRO A 160 0.84 -16.86 -26.61
C PRO A 160 1.63 -18.16 -26.44
N PRO A 161 2.12 -18.76 -27.55
CA PRO A 161 2.86 -20.02 -27.50
C PRO A 161 4.25 -19.89 -26.85
N ASN A 162 4.69 -18.66 -26.55
CA ASN A 162 5.99 -18.35 -25.97
C ASN A 162 5.98 -16.98 -25.27
N HIS A 163 7.15 -16.51 -24.84
CA HIS A 163 7.36 -15.26 -24.11
C HIS A 163 7.78 -14.06 -24.97
N PHE A 164 7.44 -14.04 -26.27
CA PHE A 164 7.97 -13.03 -27.20
C PHE A 164 7.74 -11.58 -26.75
N LEU A 165 6.62 -11.28 -26.07
CA LEU A 165 6.37 -9.93 -25.56
C LEU A 165 7.40 -9.52 -24.50
N TYR A 166 7.93 -10.46 -23.71
CA TYR A 166 8.99 -10.16 -22.75
C TYR A 166 10.32 -9.80 -23.43
N GLU A 167 10.58 -10.40 -24.60
CA GLU A 167 11.78 -10.12 -25.41
C GLU A 167 11.64 -8.91 -26.34
N TYR A 168 10.41 -8.41 -26.53
CA TYR A 168 10.14 -7.26 -27.38
C TYR A 168 10.87 -6.01 -26.85
N GLU A 169 11.66 -5.36 -27.71
CA GLU A 169 12.63 -4.32 -27.33
C GLU A 169 11.99 -3.12 -26.64
N ASP A 170 10.86 -2.64 -27.15
CA ASP A 170 10.17 -1.47 -26.59
C ASP A 170 9.34 -1.79 -25.34
N ASN A 171 9.29 -3.06 -24.91
CA ASN A 171 8.44 -3.46 -23.80
C ASN A 171 9.11 -3.22 -22.44
N ILE A 172 8.31 -2.84 -21.45
CA ILE A 172 8.77 -2.64 -20.08
C ILE A 172 8.86 -3.99 -19.38
N LYS A 173 10.08 -4.41 -19.02
CA LYS A 173 10.35 -5.68 -18.32
C LYS A 173 9.98 -5.56 -16.85
N PRO A 174 8.95 -6.30 -16.36
CA PRO A 174 8.44 -6.08 -15.02
C PRO A 174 9.47 -6.24 -13.91
N ASP A 175 10.29 -7.29 -13.96
CA ASP A 175 11.28 -7.60 -12.93
C ASP A 175 12.41 -6.57 -12.80
N PHE A 176 12.64 -5.75 -13.83
CA PHE A 176 13.68 -4.71 -13.79
C PHE A 176 13.20 -3.40 -13.14
N VAL A 177 11.94 -3.03 -13.36
CA VAL A 177 11.43 -1.70 -12.95
C VAL A 177 10.54 -1.76 -11.72
N LEU A 178 9.82 -2.88 -11.52
CA LEU A 178 8.88 -3.05 -10.44
C LEU A 178 9.50 -2.86 -9.04
N PRO A 179 10.74 -3.32 -8.74
CA PRO A 179 11.33 -3.14 -7.41
C PRO A 179 11.43 -1.66 -7.03
N THR A 180 11.89 -0.82 -7.95
CA THR A 180 12.05 0.62 -7.74
C THR A 180 10.70 1.32 -7.57
N TYR A 181 9.70 0.95 -8.36
CA TYR A 181 8.36 1.53 -8.27
C TYR A 181 7.65 1.13 -6.98
N LEU A 182 7.76 -0.13 -6.56
CA LEU A 182 7.21 -0.60 -5.29
C LEU A 182 7.86 0.12 -4.11
N LYS A 183 9.20 0.13 -4.06
CA LYS A 183 9.93 0.84 -2.99
C LYS A 183 9.54 2.31 -2.91
N SER A 184 9.42 3.00 -4.05
CA SER A 184 8.95 4.39 -4.08
C SER A 184 7.54 4.55 -3.49
N CYS A 185 6.60 3.65 -3.82
CA CYS A 185 5.25 3.66 -3.27
C CYS A 185 5.23 3.32 -1.77
N PHE A 186 6.09 2.40 -1.32
CA PHE A 186 6.18 1.98 0.07
C PHE A 186 6.73 3.11 0.94
N GLN A 187 7.82 3.74 0.50
CA GLN A 187 8.39 4.94 1.13
C GLN A 187 7.38 6.08 1.22
N LEU A 188 6.65 6.35 0.13
CA LEU A 188 5.62 7.39 0.12
C LEU A 188 4.49 7.06 1.10
N SER A 189 4.01 5.82 1.11
CA SER A 189 2.96 5.40 2.02
C SER A 189 3.41 5.48 3.48
N SER A 190 4.65 5.09 3.78
CA SER A 190 5.23 5.23 5.12
C SER A 190 5.30 6.69 5.55
N LEU A 191 5.84 7.57 4.70
CA LEU A 191 5.88 9.01 4.96
C LEU A 191 4.49 9.58 5.26
N LEU A 192 3.49 9.21 4.47
CA LEU A 192 2.11 9.65 4.69
C LEU A 192 1.55 9.11 6.01
N SER A 193 1.86 7.87 6.39
CA SER A 193 1.43 7.28 7.68
C SER A 193 1.97 8.07 8.89
N GLU A 194 3.24 8.50 8.84
CA GLU A 194 3.88 9.30 9.88
C GLU A 194 3.28 10.72 9.95
N ILE A 195 2.98 11.32 8.80
CA ILE A 195 2.29 12.63 8.75
C ILE A 195 0.86 12.52 9.30
N ILE A 196 0.15 11.43 8.99
CA ILE A 196 -1.20 11.15 9.50
C ILE A 196 -1.17 11.07 11.02
N GLU A 197 -0.27 10.27 11.59
CA GLU A 197 -0.12 10.13 13.04
C GLU A 197 0.21 11.47 13.71
N SER A 198 1.19 12.22 13.19
CA SER A 198 1.54 13.54 13.70
C SER A 198 0.35 14.51 13.68
N SER A 199 -0.43 14.48 12.59
CA SER A 199 -1.63 15.30 12.43
C SER A 199 -2.75 14.88 13.38
N PHE A 200 -2.93 13.57 13.56
CA PHE A 200 -3.88 12.99 14.50
C PHE A 200 -3.57 13.42 15.93
N LYS A 201 -2.33 13.21 16.40
CA LYS A 201 -1.87 13.60 17.75
C LYS A 201 -2.22 15.06 18.07
N LYS A 202 -2.10 15.96 17.09
CA LYS A 202 -2.33 17.40 17.26
C LYS A 202 -3.78 17.86 17.08
N HIS A 203 -4.58 17.17 16.26
CA HIS A 203 -5.86 17.70 15.76
C HIS A 203 -7.07 16.77 15.92
N HIS A 204 -6.90 15.55 16.42
CA HIS A 204 -8.02 14.64 16.64
C HIS A 204 -9.03 15.20 17.63
N LYS A 205 -10.31 14.86 17.41
CA LYS A 205 -11.38 15.09 18.39
C LYS A 205 -11.44 13.90 19.33
N LYS A 206 -11.67 14.16 20.63
CA LYS A 206 -11.89 13.08 21.61
C LYS A 206 -13.15 12.30 21.26
N ILE A 207 -13.10 10.98 21.44
CA ILE A 207 -14.22 10.07 21.22
C ILE A 207 -14.95 9.92 22.56
N PRO A 208 -16.17 10.49 22.73
CA PRO A 208 -16.83 10.58 24.03
C PRO A 208 -17.39 9.23 24.50
N ASP A 209 -17.95 8.42 23.58
CA ASP A 209 -18.42 7.07 23.86
C ASP A 209 -17.99 6.13 22.72
N ARG A 210 -16.85 5.46 22.90
CA ARG A 210 -16.31 4.52 21.91
C ARG A 210 -17.26 3.36 21.63
N TYR A 211 -18.02 2.90 22.62
CA TYR A 211 -18.86 1.70 22.50
C TYR A 211 -20.06 1.93 21.58
N SER A 212 -20.57 3.15 21.52
CA SER A 212 -21.61 3.52 20.55
C SER A 212 -21.18 3.36 19.08
N PHE A 213 -19.87 3.33 18.80
CA PHE A 213 -19.31 3.23 17.44
C PHE A 213 -18.86 1.83 17.06
N TYR A 214 -19.04 0.80 17.91
CA TYR A 214 -18.53 -0.54 17.62
C TYR A 214 -19.03 -1.10 16.28
N ASP A 215 -20.35 -1.05 16.04
CA ASP A 215 -20.94 -1.54 14.80
C ASP A 215 -20.48 -0.74 13.57
N TYR A 216 -20.34 0.57 13.73
CA TYR A 216 -19.81 1.46 12.68
C TYR A 216 -18.38 1.06 12.28
N VAL A 217 -17.51 0.86 13.26
CA VAL A 217 -16.11 0.45 13.04
C VAL A 217 -16.05 -0.93 12.41
N ARG A 218 -16.82 -1.90 12.94
CA ARG A 218 -16.88 -3.27 12.42
C ARG A 218 -17.34 -3.30 10.97
N GLU A 219 -18.39 -2.57 10.62
CA GLU A 219 -18.91 -2.52 9.26
C GLU A 219 -17.86 -2.00 8.27
N HIS A 220 -17.20 -0.89 8.60
CA HIS A 220 -16.15 -0.32 7.76
C HIS A 220 -14.93 -1.23 7.66
N TYR A 221 -14.51 -1.82 8.78
CA TYR A 221 -13.39 -2.75 8.81
C TYR A 221 -13.66 -3.96 7.91
N CYS A 222 -14.84 -4.59 8.04
CA CYS A 222 -15.23 -5.73 7.21
C CYS A 222 -15.27 -5.37 5.73
N LYS A 223 -15.83 -4.21 5.36
CA LYS A 223 -15.89 -3.76 3.95
C LYS A 223 -14.51 -3.53 3.33
N VAL A 224 -13.52 -3.20 4.14
CA VAL A 224 -12.17 -2.85 3.69
C VAL A 224 -11.23 -4.06 3.68
N ASN A 225 -11.35 -4.93 4.67
CA ASN A 225 -10.44 -6.07 4.87
C ASN A 225 -11.01 -7.41 4.41
N SER A 226 -12.28 -7.49 4.01
CA SER A 226 -12.90 -8.70 3.47
C SER A 226 -13.76 -8.41 2.25
N ARG A 227 -14.22 -9.48 1.60
CA ARG A 227 -15.29 -9.42 0.61
C ARG A 227 -16.48 -10.23 1.11
N GLU A 228 -17.67 -9.76 0.80
CA GLU A 228 -18.88 -10.55 1.03
C GLU A 228 -18.79 -11.82 0.17
N HIS A 229 -18.88 -12.98 0.82
CA HIS A 229 -18.89 -14.24 0.12
C HIS A 229 -20.12 -14.31 -0.80
N PRO A 230 -19.97 -14.61 -2.11
CA PRO A 230 -21.03 -14.43 -3.09
C PRO A 230 -22.30 -15.26 -2.80
N VAL A 231 -22.13 -16.46 -2.23
CA VAL A 231 -23.22 -17.38 -1.86
C VAL A 231 -23.78 -17.13 -0.45
N THR A 232 -22.93 -17.20 0.58
CA THR A 232 -23.38 -17.13 1.98
C THR A 232 -23.71 -15.72 2.46
N LYS A 233 -23.32 -14.67 1.70
CA LYS A 233 -23.49 -13.26 2.08
C LYS A 233 -22.82 -12.88 3.40
N LYS A 234 -21.81 -13.65 3.80
CA LYS A 234 -21.02 -13.40 5.01
C LYS A 234 -19.70 -12.72 4.65
N HIS A 235 -19.30 -11.78 5.48
CA HIS A 235 -17.92 -11.30 5.53
C HIS A 235 -17.11 -12.33 6.33
N LEU A 236 -16.07 -12.88 5.71
CA LEU A 236 -15.14 -13.80 6.36
C LEU A 236 -13.87 -13.01 6.69
N LEU A 237 -13.53 -12.95 7.97
CA LEU A 237 -12.27 -12.38 8.46
C LEU A 237 -11.34 -13.52 8.88
N HIS A 238 -10.06 -13.34 8.63
CA HIS A 238 -9.04 -14.17 9.24
C HIS A 238 -8.96 -13.89 10.75
N TYR A 239 -8.47 -14.85 11.56
CA TYR A 239 -8.29 -14.64 13.00
C TYR A 239 -7.48 -13.37 13.31
N VAL A 240 -6.37 -13.16 12.58
CA VAL A 240 -5.53 -11.96 12.69
C VAL A 240 -6.33 -10.68 12.41
N ASP A 241 -7.23 -10.69 11.42
CA ASP A 241 -8.09 -9.54 11.13
C ASP A 241 -9.14 -9.31 12.24
N GLU A 242 -9.61 -10.36 12.91
CA GLU A 242 -10.48 -10.23 14.09
C GLU A 242 -9.74 -9.65 15.30
N VAL A 243 -8.49 -10.08 15.54
CA VAL A 243 -7.61 -9.50 16.56
C VAL A 243 -7.42 -8.01 16.26
N ARG A 244 -7.04 -7.67 15.03
CA ARG A 244 -6.78 -6.29 14.63
C ARG A 244 -8.01 -5.39 14.67
N LEU A 245 -9.20 -5.93 14.37
CA LEU A 245 -10.45 -5.20 14.57
C LEU A 245 -10.64 -4.81 16.06
N ARG A 246 -10.32 -5.71 17.00
CA ARG A 246 -10.40 -5.40 18.44
C ARG A 246 -9.38 -4.32 18.82
N GLU A 247 -8.15 -4.44 18.35
CA GLU A 247 -7.11 -3.43 18.60
C GLU A 247 -7.47 -2.05 18.04
N THR A 248 -8.02 -2.00 16.82
CA THR A 248 -8.51 -0.76 16.19
C THR A 248 -9.54 -0.07 17.10
N PHE A 249 -10.37 -0.86 17.78
CA PHE A 249 -11.39 -0.36 18.69
C PHE A 249 -10.81 0.07 20.05
N GLU A 250 -9.87 -0.68 20.60
CA GLU A 250 -9.19 -0.34 21.86
C GLU A 250 -8.28 0.88 21.72
N TYR A 251 -7.58 0.97 20.60
CA TYR A 251 -6.57 1.97 20.26
C TYR A 251 -6.90 2.65 18.91
N PRO A 252 -7.82 3.64 18.89
CA PRO A 252 -8.31 4.26 17.66
C PRO A 252 -7.29 5.15 16.94
N ALA A 253 -6.12 5.39 17.54
CA ALA A 253 -5.10 6.23 16.94
C ALA A 253 -4.44 5.46 15.77
N PRO A 254 -4.23 6.10 14.60
CA PRO A 254 -3.42 5.51 13.55
C PRO A 254 -1.97 5.39 14.04
N VAL A 255 -1.36 4.23 13.80
CA VAL A 255 0.03 3.94 14.16
C VAL A 255 0.86 3.87 12.88
N PRO A 256 1.97 4.61 12.75
CA PRO A 256 2.75 4.66 11.52
C PRO A 256 3.46 3.35 11.23
N PHE A 257 3.79 3.13 9.96
CA PHE A 257 4.32 1.83 9.50
C PHE A 257 5.62 1.44 10.21
N VAL A 258 6.54 2.38 10.41
CA VAL A 258 7.81 2.15 11.11
C VAL A 258 7.67 1.62 12.54
N ILE A 259 6.51 1.78 13.19
CA ILE A 259 6.20 1.15 14.48
C ILE A 259 5.49 -0.19 14.26
N GLU A 260 4.52 -0.24 13.34
CA GLU A 260 3.67 -1.41 13.11
C GLU A 260 4.39 -2.56 12.39
N LEU A 261 5.52 -2.31 11.72
CA LEU A 261 6.19 -3.29 10.87
C LEU A 261 6.59 -4.57 11.61
N GLU A 262 7.08 -4.48 12.85
CA GLU A 262 7.46 -5.65 13.65
C GLU A 262 6.24 -6.50 13.96
N HIS A 263 5.23 -5.89 14.57
CA HIS A 263 3.97 -6.56 14.90
C HIS A 263 3.30 -7.16 13.66
N PHE A 264 3.22 -6.40 12.56
CA PHE A 264 2.62 -6.87 11.32
C PHE A 264 3.44 -8.01 10.70
N THR A 265 4.77 -7.96 10.77
CA THR A 265 5.62 -9.05 10.26
C THR A 265 5.38 -10.35 11.01
N ASP A 266 5.30 -10.28 12.34
CA ASP A 266 5.01 -11.44 13.17
C ASP A 266 3.62 -12.03 12.84
N GLU A 267 2.62 -11.17 12.65
CA GLU A 267 1.26 -11.59 12.25
C GLU A 267 1.17 -12.06 10.79
N PHE A 268 2.03 -11.56 9.91
CA PHE A 268 2.03 -11.86 8.49
C PHE A 268 2.72 -13.19 8.20
N GLY A 269 1.96 -14.28 8.33
CA GLY A 269 2.39 -15.63 7.97
C GLY A 269 3.34 -16.31 8.96
N LEU A 270 3.93 -15.58 9.93
CA LEU A 270 4.91 -16.20 10.83
C LEU A 270 4.30 -17.00 12.00
N TYR A 271 3.07 -16.71 12.44
CA TYR A 271 2.45 -17.44 13.57
C TYR A 271 1.70 -18.74 13.21
N GLU A 272 1.47 -19.06 11.94
CA GLU A 272 0.63 -20.20 11.53
C GLU A 272 1.31 -21.21 10.60
N ASP A 273 2.62 -21.48 10.77
CA ASP A 273 3.37 -22.40 9.89
C ASP A 273 3.24 -22.04 8.40
N ALA A 274 3.08 -20.75 8.06
CA ALA A 274 2.85 -20.37 6.67
C ALA A 274 4.12 -20.67 5.85
N GLU A 275 4.00 -21.62 4.94
CA GLU A 275 5.04 -21.88 3.95
C GLU A 275 4.92 -20.84 2.84
N PHE A 276 5.95 -20.02 2.68
CA PHE A 276 6.03 -19.16 1.50
C PHE A 276 6.65 -19.91 0.32
N SER A 277 6.36 -19.41 -0.89
CA SER A 277 6.93 -19.94 -2.12
C SER A 277 8.47 -19.89 -2.10
N ARG A 278 9.10 -20.89 -2.70
CA ARG A 278 10.58 -21.01 -2.76
C ARG A 278 11.10 -20.89 -4.18
N PHE A 279 12.26 -20.26 -4.32
CA PHE A 279 13.06 -20.25 -5.54
C PHE A 279 13.66 -21.63 -5.82
N ALA A 280 14.15 -21.88 -7.04
CA ALA A 280 14.72 -23.19 -7.39
C ALA A 280 15.98 -23.55 -6.59
N ASN A 281 16.67 -22.56 -6.03
CA ASN A 281 17.82 -22.75 -5.15
C ASN A 281 17.43 -23.14 -3.70
N GLY A 282 16.14 -23.18 -3.37
CA GLY A 282 15.61 -23.52 -2.04
C GLY A 282 15.32 -22.30 -1.14
N ASP A 283 15.75 -21.10 -1.54
CA ASP A 283 15.51 -19.88 -0.77
C ASP A 283 14.01 -19.55 -0.77
N GLU A 284 13.51 -19.15 0.39
CA GLU A 284 12.13 -18.72 0.56
C GLU A 284 12.00 -17.22 0.22
N ILE A 285 10.86 -16.82 -0.33
CA ILE A 285 10.58 -15.39 -0.48
C ILE A 285 10.56 -14.72 0.90
N SER A 286 10.98 -13.47 0.97
CA SER A 286 10.94 -12.67 2.19
C SER A 286 10.14 -11.39 1.96
N PRO A 287 8.79 -11.45 1.96
CA PRO A 287 7.94 -10.28 1.79
C PRO A 287 8.31 -9.18 2.79
N SER A 288 8.46 -9.55 4.06
CA SER A 288 8.83 -8.65 5.14
C SER A 288 10.22 -8.05 4.93
N GLY A 289 11.22 -8.84 4.55
CA GLY A 289 12.58 -8.34 4.29
C GLY A 289 12.62 -7.27 3.21
N PHE A 290 11.88 -7.45 2.13
CA PHE A 290 11.77 -6.44 1.06
C PHE A 290 11.03 -5.17 1.52
N VAL A 291 10.04 -5.30 2.40
CA VAL A 291 9.31 -4.15 2.96
C VAL A 291 10.19 -3.38 3.97
N TYR A 292 10.92 -4.08 4.84
CA TYR A 292 11.88 -3.48 5.76
C TYR A 292 12.95 -2.69 5.02
N ASP A 293 13.58 -3.27 4.01
CA ASP A 293 14.59 -2.58 3.19
C ASP A 293 14.02 -1.37 2.42
N ALA A 294 12.71 -1.34 2.18
CA ALA A 294 12.06 -0.21 1.54
C ALA A 294 11.75 0.94 2.51
N ILE A 295 11.30 0.62 3.73
CA ILE A 295 10.74 1.59 4.69
C ILE A 295 11.73 1.99 5.79
N CYS A 296 12.72 1.14 6.08
CA CYS A 296 13.71 1.33 7.13
C CYS A 296 15.16 1.41 6.63
#